data_AF-A0A4V3AMY9-F1
#
_entry.id   AF-A0A4V3AMY9-F1
#
_cell.length_a   1.000
_cell.length_b   1.000
_cell.length_c   1.000
_cell.angle_alpha   90.00
_cell.angle_beta   90.00
_cell.angle_gamma   90.00
#
_symmetry.space_group_name_H-M   'P 1'
#
loop_
_entity.id
_entity.type
_entity.pdbx_description
1 polymer ?
#
loop_
_entity_poly.entity_id
_entity_poly.type
_entity_poly.pdbx_seq_one_letter_code
_entity_poly.pdbx_strand_id
1 'polypeptide(L)' 'MTTITATWRDAFNAALQAHFAITTDDAGLTDTELSRYADLEPKAAALQFGEDYDLDRVDRGWR' A
#
# COMPACT_ATOMS: atom_id res chain seq x y z
N MET A 1 -11.30 13.59 7.17
CA MET A 1 -10.31 12.59 7.61
C MET A 1 -11.02 11.24 7.61
N THR A 2 -10.78 10.45 6.58
CA THR A 2 -11.32 9.10 6.47
C THR A 2 -10.68 8.24 7.57
N THR A 3 -11.49 7.51 8.33
CA THR A 3 -10.97 6.71 9.46
C THR A 3 -10.34 5.44 8.91
N ILE A 4 -9.03 5.29 9.09
CA ILE A 4 -8.32 4.07 8.70
C ILE A 4 -8.64 2.99 9.71
N THR A 5 -9.35 1.96 9.28
CA THR A 5 -9.61 0.79 10.13
C THR A 5 -8.39 -0.13 10.14
N ALA A 6 -8.19 -0.88 11.23
CA ALA A 6 -7.12 -1.87 11.31
C ALA A 6 -7.22 -2.90 10.17
N THR A 7 -8.43 -3.36 9.87
CA THR A 7 -8.69 -4.31 8.76
C THR A 7 -8.25 -3.76 7.41
N TRP A 8 -8.54 -2.48 7.13
CA TRP A 8 -8.12 -1.85 5.87
C TRP A 8 -6.59 -1.74 5.81
N ARG A 9 -5.95 -1.34 6.93
CA ARG A 9 -4.49 -1.21 7.03
C ARG A 9 -3.78 -2.55 6.82
N ASP A 10 -4.27 -3.63 7.42
CA ASP A 10 -3.71 -4.97 7.25
C ASP A 10 -3.82 -5.45 5.81
N ALA A 11 -4.98 -5.22 5.16
CA ALA A 11 -5.17 -5.56 3.76
C ALA A 11 -4.29 -4.73 2.81
N PHE A 12 -4.06 -3.45 3.15
CA PHE A 12 -3.18 -2.56 2.38
C PHE A 12 -1.72 -3.04 2.48
N ASN A 13 -1.26 -3.37 3.69
CA ASN A 13 0.07 -3.95 3.91
C ASN A 13 0.25 -5.28 3.17
N ALA A 14 -0.76 -6.15 3.19
CA ALA A 14 -0.71 -7.40 2.43
C ALA A 14 -0.58 -7.16 0.92
N ALA A 15 -1.26 -6.13 0.38
CA ALA A 15 -1.15 -5.76 -1.03
C ALA A 15 0.21 -5.13 -1.36
N LEU A 16 0.76 -4.27 -0.50
CA LEU A 16 2.12 -3.75 -0.67
C LEU A 16 3.16 -4.87 -0.66
N GLN A 17 3.09 -5.79 0.30
CA GLN A 17 3.99 -6.93 0.36
C GLN A 17 3.85 -7.82 -0.89
N ALA A 18 2.62 -7.97 -1.41
CA ALA A 18 2.35 -8.76 -2.58
C ALA A 18 2.99 -8.17 -3.85
N HIS A 19 2.85 -6.86 -4.05
CA HIS A 19 3.19 -6.17 -5.29
C HIS A 19 4.56 -5.50 -5.29
N PHE A 20 5.05 -5.07 -4.13
CA PHE A 20 6.26 -4.24 -3.98
C PHE A 20 7.24 -4.79 -2.94
N ALA A 21 6.89 -5.89 -2.25
CA ALA A 21 7.70 -6.53 -1.19
C ALA A 21 8.11 -5.59 -0.03
N ILE A 22 7.33 -4.53 0.20
CA ILE A 22 7.49 -3.60 1.32
C ILE A 22 6.21 -3.54 2.14
N THR A 23 6.32 -3.02 3.37
CA THR A 23 5.18 -2.63 4.22
C THR A 23 5.09 -1.12 4.38
N THR A 24 4.01 -0.63 4.97
CA THR A 24 3.87 0.77 5.41
C THR A 24 4.97 1.20 6.36
N ASP A 25 5.51 0.28 7.18
CA ASP A 25 6.57 0.58 8.14
C ASP A 25 7.91 0.76 7.43
N ASP A 26 8.22 -0.14 6.48
CA ASP A 26 9.43 -0.03 5.64
C ASP A 26 9.46 1.28 4.82
N ALA A 27 8.29 1.70 4.35
CA ALA A 27 8.12 2.95 3.62
C ALA A 27 8.00 4.19 4.52
N GLY A 28 7.93 4.01 5.85
CA GLY A 28 7.81 5.11 6.82
C GLY A 28 6.49 5.89 6.77
N LEU A 29 5.39 5.26 6.30
CA LEU A 29 4.12 5.94 6.09
C LEU A 29 3.45 6.33 7.41
N THR A 30 3.12 7.62 7.52
CA THR A 30 2.29 8.14 8.62
C THR A 30 0.79 7.89 8.37
N ASP A 31 -0.03 7.87 9.43
CA ASP A 31 -1.49 7.82 9.30
C ASP A 31 -2.06 8.92 8.38
N THR A 32 -1.42 10.10 8.37
CA THR A 32 -1.83 11.22 7.52
C THR A 32 -1.65 10.90 6.04
N GLU A 33 -0.50 10.34 5.65
CA GLU A 33 -0.24 9.94 4.27
C GLU A 33 -1.14 8.78 3.85
N LEU A 34 -1.30 7.81 4.74
CA LEU A 34 -2.17 6.66 4.52
C LEU A 34 -3.64 7.07 4.34
N SER A 35 -4.07 8.14 5.02
CA SER A 35 -5.45 8.66 4.92
C SER A 35 -5.80 9.19 3.52
N ARG A 36 -4.80 9.55 2.71
CA ARG A 36 -5.00 9.97 1.31
C ARG A 36 -5.52 8.83 0.42
N TYR A 37 -5.22 7.59 0.80
CA TYR A 37 -5.60 6.40 0.06
C TYR A 37 -6.80 5.67 0.67
N ALA A 38 -7.26 6.07 1.86
CA ALA A 38 -8.30 5.38 2.62
C ALA A 38 -9.68 5.36 1.95
N ASP A 39 -9.92 6.23 0.95
CA ASP A 39 -11.14 6.23 0.14
C ASP A 39 -11.14 5.13 -0.94
N LEU A 40 -9.99 4.48 -1.18
CA LEU A 40 -9.82 3.39 -2.13
C LEU A 40 -9.86 2.03 -1.43
N GLU A 41 -10.18 0.98 -2.20
CA GLU A 41 -9.98 -0.39 -1.71
C GLU A 41 -8.48 -0.65 -1.45
N PRO A 42 -8.11 -1.43 -0.42
CA PRO A 42 -6.71 -1.59 0.00
C PRO A 42 -5.74 -1.99 -1.13
N LYS A 43 -6.19 -2.84 -2.06
CA LYS A 43 -5.38 -3.24 -3.22
C LYS A 43 -5.20 -2.10 -4.22
N ALA A 44 -6.27 -1.36 -4.53
CA ALA A 44 -6.20 -0.22 -5.43
C ALA A 44 -5.35 0.91 -4.83
N ALA A 45 -5.49 1.14 -3.52
CA ALA A 45 -4.64 2.03 -2.75
C ALA A 45 -3.16 1.64 -2.86
N ALA A 46 -2.81 0.36 -2.66
CA ALA A 46 -1.42 -0.08 -2.74
C ALA A 46 -0.82 0.09 -4.14
N LEU A 47 -1.61 -0.17 -5.20
CA LEU A 47 -1.17 0.07 -6.57
C LEU A 47 -0.98 1.56 -6.84
N GLN A 48 -1.94 2.41 -6.47
CA GLN A 48 -1.82 3.86 -6.62
C GLN A 48 -0.61 4.41 -5.87
N PHE A 49 -0.39 3.94 -4.63
CA PHE A 49 0.80 4.28 -3.87
C PHE A 49 2.08 3.88 -4.60
N GLY A 50 2.12 2.69 -5.20
CA GLY A 50 3.25 2.27 -6.03
C GLY A 50 3.51 3.19 -7.22
N GLU A 51 2.46 3.63 -7.93
CA GLU A 51 2.62 4.58 -9.04
C GLU A 51 3.02 5.98 -8.55
N ASP A 52 2.47 6.48 -7.44
CA ASP A 52 2.77 7.81 -6.89
C ASP A 52 4.22 7.94 -6.41
N TYR A 53 4.81 6.83 -5.94
CA TYR A 53 6.18 6.76 -5.42
C TYR A 53 7.15 6.07 -6.37
N ASP A 54 6.76 5.86 -7.64
CA ASP A 54 7.55 5.20 -8.68
C ASP A 54 8.19 3.88 -8.20
N LEU A 55 7.42 3.06 -7.48
CA LEU A 55 7.89 1.79 -6.93
C LEU A 55 7.95 0.71 -8.02
N ASP A 56 9.10 0.05 -8.08
CA ASP A 56 9.25 -1.13 -8.91
C ASP A 56 8.36 -2.26 -8.39
N ARG A 57 7.48 -2.76 -9.28
CA ARG A 57 6.72 -3.95 -8.99
C ARG A 57 7.67 -5.13 -8.91
N VAL A 58 7.49 -5.94 -7.88
CA VAL A 58 8.21 -7.20 -7.75
C VAL A 58 7.74 -8.10 -8.87
N ASP A 59 8.62 -8.32 -9.85
CA ASP A 59 8.41 -9.35 -10.84
C ASP A 59 8.50 -10.71 -10.14
N ARG A 60 7.33 -11.35 -9.96
CA ARG A 60 7.24 -12.68 -9.35
C ARG A 60 7.52 -13.81 -10.34
N GLY A 61 8.07 -13.54 -11.53
CA GLY A 61 8.82 -14.58 -12.22
C GLY A 61 9.23 -14.31 -13.67
N TRP A 62 10.55 -14.40 -13.89
CA TRP A 62 11.04 -15.47 -14.75
C TRP A 62 10.86 -16.81 -14.05
N ARG A 63 10.17 -17.74 -14.73
CA ARG A 63 9.95 -19.12 -14.33
C ARG A 63 10.69 -20.06 -15.28
#